data_AF-A0A3C1GJD8-F1
#
_entry.id   AF-A0A3C1GJD8-F1
#
_cell.length_a   1.000
_cell.length_b   1.000
_cell.length_c   1.000
_cell.angle_alpha   90.00
_cell.angle_beta   90.00
_cell.angle_gamma   90.00
#
_symmetry.space_group_name_H-M   'P 1'
#
loop_
_entity.id
_entity.type
_entity.pdbx_description
1 polymer ?
#
loop_
_entity_poly.entity_id
_entity_poly.type
_entity_poly.pdbx_seq_one_letter_code
_entity_poly.pdbx_strand_id
1 'polypeptide(L)'
;MSKYGISTTVVQTYLSDFHGVTASLGRGASSAASQVVVTCIDCHGAHDMASPRLKGKEAMKATVAAACAKCHEGASPDFPAAWLSHYEPSLRHAPLVFLVDLFYKIFIPFVVIGLVLQVLLHLYRASAGR
;
A
#
# COMPACT_ATOMS: atom_id res chain seq x y z
N MET A 1 13.61 10.56 -10.29
CA MET A 1 13.07 9.51 -11.20
C MET A 1 12.63 10.07 -12.55
N SER A 2 11.96 11.24 -12.60
CA SER A 2 11.61 11.95 -13.86
C SER A 2 12.79 12.17 -14.83
N LYS A 3 13.99 12.55 -14.33
CA LYS A 3 15.21 12.73 -15.15
C LYS A 3 15.62 11.51 -15.98
N TYR A 4 15.24 10.29 -15.57
CA TYR A 4 15.64 9.04 -16.21
C TYR A 4 14.46 8.27 -16.83
N GLY A 5 13.26 8.86 -16.87
CA GLY A 5 12.06 8.20 -17.40
C GLY A 5 11.61 6.95 -16.62
N ILE A 6 12.13 6.74 -15.41
CA ILE A 6 11.78 5.60 -14.57
C ILE A 6 10.48 5.93 -13.85
N SER A 7 9.44 5.11 -14.07
CA SER A 7 8.17 5.25 -13.37
C SER A 7 8.37 5.11 -11.86
N THR A 8 7.87 6.09 -11.10
CA THR A 8 7.83 6.06 -9.63
C THR A 8 6.76 5.11 -9.11
N THR A 9 5.82 4.66 -9.96
CA THR A 9 4.65 3.87 -9.56
C THR A 9 5.05 2.60 -8.80
N VAL A 10 6.11 1.90 -9.22
CA VAL A 10 6.55 0.66 -8.55
C VAL A 10 6.98 0.94 -7.10
N VAL A 11 7.78 1.98 -6.89
CA VAL A 11 8.22 2.38 -5.55
C VAL A 11 7.04 2.93 -4.74
N GLN A 12 6.16 3.70 -5.37
CA GLN A 12 5.01 4.31 -4.70
C GLN A 12 4.02 3.27 -4.19
N THR A 13 3.70 2.27 -5.03
CA THR A 13 2.78 1.16 -4.68
C THR A 13 3.34 0.29 -3.57
N TYR A 14 4.66 0.02 -3.58
CA TYR A 14 5.34 -0.63 -2.46
C TYR A 14 5.25 0.21 -1.18
N LEU A 15 5.60 1.51 -1.24
CA LEU A 15 5.57 2.38 -0.05
C LEU A 15 4.16 2.56 0.54
N SER A 16 3.11 2.36 -0.27
CA SER A 16 1.72 2.36 0.20
C SER A 16 1.21 1.01 0.71
N ASP A 17 1.98 -0.07 0.55
CA ASP A 17 1.60 -1.38 1.08
C ASP A 17 2.02 -1.57 2.55
N PHE A 18 1.59 -2.68 3.15
CA PHE A 18 1.89 -2.97 4.56
C PHE A 18 3.39 -3.05 4.85
N HIS A 19 4.18 -3.64 3.94
CA HIS A 19 5.62 -3.77 4.12
C HIS A 19 6.29 -2.41 3.98
N GLY A 20 5.95 -1.62 2.95
CA GLY A 20 6.53 -0.31 2.72
C GLY A 20 6.15 0.72 3.79
N VAL A 21 4.91 0.71 4.27
CA VAL A 21 4.47 1.55 5.39
C VAL A 21 5.23 1.17 6.67
N THR A 22 5.33 -0.13 6.98
CA THR A 22 6.09 -0.60 8.15
C THR A 22 7.57 -0.22 8.03
N ALA A 23 8.16 -0.38 6.84
CA ALA A 23 9.51 0.07 6.53
C ALA A 23 9.69 1.56 6.80
N SER A 24 8.69 2.38 6.45
CA SER A 24 8.74 3.83 6.58
C SER A 24 8.65 4.28 8.04
N LEU A 25 7.82 3.61 8.84
CA LEU A 25 7.62 3.90 10.27
C LEU A 25 8.79 3.42 11.14
N GLY A 26 9.46 2.33 10.76
CA GLY A 26 10.62 1.80 11.48
C GLY A 26 11.92 2.61 11.30
N ARG A 27 11.96 3.59 10.38
CA ARG A 27 13.14 4.44 10.15
C ARG A 27 13.37 5.36 11.35
N GLY A 28 14.32 4.99 12.22
CA GLY A 28 14.73 5.80 13.37
C GLY A 28 14.35 5.21 14.73
N ALA A 29 13.69 4.04 14.77
CA ALA A 29 13.46 3.34 16.01
C ALA A 29 14.79 2.74 16.54
N SER A 30 15.22 3.17 17.73
CA SER A 30 16.46 2.69 18.38
C SER A 30 16.32 1.33 19.06
N SER A 31 15.09 0.84 19.22
CA SER A 31 14.84 -0.51 19.73
C SER A 31 14.87 -1.51 18.58
N ALA A 32 15.78 -2.47 18.66
CA ALA A 32 15.90 -3.66 17.83
C ALA A 32 14.69 -4.62 17.96
N ALA A 33 13.47 -4.09 17.98
CA ALA A 33 12.33 -4.87 17.52
C ALA A 33 12.55 -5.04 16.02
N SER A 34 13.24 -6.12 15.68
CA SER A 34 13.45 -6.63 14.34
C SER A 34 12.09 -6.86 13.68
N GLN A 35 11.47 -5.78 13.20
CA GLN A 35 10.35 -5.90 12.31
C GLN A 35 10.95 -6.45 11.02
N VAL A 36 10.65 -7.70 10.73
CA VAL A 36 10.96 -8.30 9.43
C VAL A 36 10.20 -7.48 8.40
N VAL A 37 10.93 -6.56 7.77
CA VAL A 37 10.39 -5.72 6.70
C VAL A 37 10.92 -6.30 5.40
N VAL A 38 10.00 -6.84 4.61
CA VAL A 38 10.27 -7.32 3.26
C VAL A 38 10.63 -6.12 2.38
N THR A 39 11.76 -6.22 1.69
CA THR A 39 12.24 -5.22 0.74
C THR A 39 12.17 -5.74 -0.70
N CYS A 40 12.55 -4.92 -1.67
CA CYS A 40 12.55 -5.28 -3.08
C CYS A 40 13.32 -6.59 -3.36
N ILE A 41 14.46 -6.78 -2.69
CA ILE A 41 15.35 -7.92 -2.92
C ILE A 41 14.81 -9.23 -2.32
N ASP A 42 13.98 -9.14 -1.28
CA ASP A 42 13.40 -10.32 -0.63
C ASP A 42 12.36 -11.02 -1.52
N CYS A 43 11.70 -10.22 -2.37
CA CYS A 43 10.74 -10.68 -3.38
C CYS A 43 11.37 -10.96 -4.75
N HIS A 44 12.27 -10.10 -5.22
CA HIS A 44 12.81 -10.17 -6.58
C HIS A 44 14.19 -10.84 -6.71
N GLY A 45 14.91 -11.04 -5.60
CA GLY A 45 16.31 -11.45 -5.63
C GLY A 45 17.26 -10.26 -5.84
N ALA A 46 18.56 -10.55 -5.79
CA ALA A 46 19.62 -9.54 -5.92
C ALA A 46 20.34 -9.68 -7.25
N HIS A 47 21.06 -10.79 -7.46
CA HIS A 47 21.80 -11.07 -8.70
C HIS A 47 21.07 -12.06 -9.63
N ASP A 48 19.93 -12.58 -9.20
CA ASP A 48 19.09 -13.59 -9.86
C ASP A 48 17.72 -13.03 -10.27
N MET A 49 17.60 -11.69 -10.37
CA MET A 49 16.36 -11.02 -10.72
C MET A 49 15.90 -11.37 -12.14
N ALA A 50 14.81 -12.12 -12.24
CA ALA A 50 14.18 -12.48 -13.50
C ALA A 50 13.06 -11.50 -13.88
N SER A 51 12.93 -11.20 -15.18
CA SER A 51 11.80 -10.41 -15.66
C SER A 51 10.48 -11.17 -15.49
N PRO A 52 9.43 -10.56 -14.92
CA PRO A 52 8.11 -11.18 -14.84
C PRO A 52 7.53 -11.54 -16.20
N ARG A 53 7.98 -10.89 -17.28
CA ARG A 53 7.54 -11.15 -18.66
C ARG A 53 8.02 -12.49 -19.21
N LEU A 54 9.11 -13.03 -18.66
CA LEU A 54 9.71 -14.30 -19.09
C LEU A 54 9.06 -15.50 -18.39
N LYS A 55 8.39 -15.27 -17.26
CA LYS A 55 7.64 -16.30 -16.52
C LYS A 55 6.16 -16.19 -16.89
N GLY A 56 5.52 -17.33 -17.20
CA GLY A 56 4.07 -17.36 -17.39
C GLY A 56 3.31 -16.94 -16.12
N LYS A 57 2.05 -16.52 -16.26
CA LYS A 57 1.24 -15.99 -15.14
C LYS A 57 1.17 -16.94 -13.94
N GLU A 58 0.93 -18.24 -14.18
CA GLU A 58 0.81 -19.23 -13.10
C GLU A 58 2.14 -19.53 -12.42
N ALA A 59 3.25 -19.60 -13.19
CA ALA A 59 4.59 -19.73 -12.62
C ALA A 59 4.97 -18.50 -11.79
N MET A 60 4.53 -17.31 -12.20
CA MET A 60 4.71 -16.10 -11.41
C MET A 60 3.92 -16.15 -10.10
N LYS A 61 2.63 -16.50 -10.14
CA LYS A 61 1.81 -16.63 -8.93
C LYS A 61 2.42 -17.62 -7.94
N ALA A 62 2.87 -18.78 -8.41
CA ALA A 62 3.54 -19.77 -7.57
C ALA A 62 4.86 -19.24 -6.96
N THR A 63 5.67 -18.51 -7.75
CA THR A 63 6.90 -17.87 -7.24
C THR A 63 6.57 -16.86 -6.13
N VAL A 64 5.53 -16.03 -6.32
CA VAL A 64 5.10 -15.02 -5.33
C VAL A 64 4.54 -15.69 -4.09
N ALA A 65 3.68 -16.71 -4.22
CA ALA A 65 3.14 -17.46 -3.09
C ALA A 65 4.26 -18.09 -2.23
N ALA A 66 5.27 -18.68 -2.88
CA ALA A 66 6.44 -19.21 -2.19
C ALA A 66 7.26 -18.13 -1.47
N ALA A 67 7.35 -16.91 -2.04
CA ALA A 67 8.01 -15.79 -1.37
C ALA A 67 7.22 -15.31 -0.14
N CYS A 68 5.90 -15.16 -0.24
CA CYS A 68 5.04 -14.79 0.89
C CYS A 68 5.11 -15.82 2.02
N ALA A 69 5.14 -17.11 1.70
CA ALA A 69 5.20 -18.21 2.67
C ALA A 69 6.49 -18.24 3.51
N LYS A 70 7.56 -17.52 3.10
CA LYS A 70 8.78 -17.38 3.91
C LYS A 70 8.53 -16.71 5.28
N CYS A 71 7.52 -15.85 5.35
CA CYS A 71 7.14 -15.13 6.57
C CYS A 71 5.71 -15.46 7.01
N HIS A 72 4.80 -15.71 6.06
CA HIS A 72 3.42 -16.09 6.32
C HIS A 72 3.26 -17.61 6.25
N GLU A 73 3.73 -18.32 7.28
CA GLU A 73 3.58 -19.77 7.38
C GLU A 73 2.11 -20.19 7.32
N GLY A 74 1.81 -21.20 6.50
CA GLY A 74 0.44 -21.70 6.32
C GLY A 74 -0.47 -20.81 5.44
N ALA A 75 0.06 -19.74 4.83
CA ALA A 75 -0.69 -18.96 3.85
C ALA A 75 -1.18 -19.82 2.68
N SER A 76 -2.44 -19.63 2.27
CA SER A 76 -2.98 -20.32 1.11
C SER A 76 -2.33 -19.83 -0.19
N PRO A 77 -2.40 -20.61 -1.29
CA PRO A 77 -1.92 -20.17 -2.60
C PRO A 77 -2.54 -18.86 -3.09
N ASP A 78 -3.75 -18.53 -2.62
CA ASP A 78 -4.49 -17.31 -2.96
C ASP A 78 -4.14 -16.11 -2.06
N PHE A 79 -3.37 -16.31 -0.98
CA PHE A 79 -2.97 -15.23 -0.08
C PHE A 79 -2.35 -14.01 -0.79
N PRO A 80 -1.47 -14.18 -1.80
CA PRO A 80 -0.92 -13.05 -2.53
C PRO A 80 -1.95 -12.24 -3.34
N ALA A 81 -3.17 -12.73 -3.53
CA ALA A 81 -4.23 -12.00 -4.24
C ALA A 81 -4.72 -10.76 -3.47
N ALA A 82 -4.47 -10.69 -2.16
CA ALA A 82 -4.71 -9.50 -1.36
C ALA A 82 -3.73 -8.34 -1.69
N TRP A 83 -2.61 -8.66 -2.34
CA TRP A 83 -1.62 -7.68 -2.78
C TRP A 83 -1.82 -7.36 -4.27
N LEU A 84 -1.94 -6.08 -4.61
CA LEU A 84 -2.16 -5.60 -5.97
C LEU A 84 -0.92 -5.65 -6.88
N SER A 85 0.15 -6.33 -6.44
CA SER A 85 1.47 -6.24 -7.07
C SER A 85 1.94 -4.78 -7.14
N HIS A 86 2.64 -4.40 -8.22
CA HIS A 86 3.05 -3.02 -8.49
C HIS A 86 2.10 -2.28 -9.45
N TYR A 87 0.79 -2.53 -9.33
CA TYR A 87 -0.24 -1.87 -10.15
C TYR A 87 -1.13 -0.96 -9.31
N GLU A 88 -1.47 0.21 -9.86
CA GLU A 88 -2.43 1.11 -9.24
C GLU A 88 -3.87 0.59 -9.42
N PRO A 89 -4.71 0.68 -8.37
CA PRO A 89 -6.14 0.39 -8.50
C PRO A 89 -6.74 1.22 -9.63
N SER A 90 -7.47 0.57 -10.53
CA SER A 90 -8.15 1.21 -11.64
C SER A 90 -9.40 0.43 -12.02
N LEU A 91 -10.27 1.03 -12.83
CA LEU A 91 -11.45 0.32 -13.36
C LEU A 91 -11.11 -0.96 -14.15
N ARG A 92 -9.86 -1.08 -14.63
CA ARG A 92 -9.35 -2.26 -15.36
C ARG A 92 -8.58 -3.24 -14.45
N HIS A 93 -8.01 -2.76 -13.35
CA HIS A 93 -7.20 -3.56 -12.43
C HIS A 93 -7.71 -3.34 -10.99
N ALA A 94 -8.37 -4.36 -10.43
CA ALA A 94 -9.05 -4.28 -9.12
C ALA A 94 -10.12 -3.18 -9.03
N PRO A 95 -11.22 -3.27 -9.81
CA PRO A 95 -12.26 -2.24 -9.86
C PRO A 95 -12.95 -2.01 -8.51
N LEU A 96 -13.11 -3.06 -7.71
CA LEU A 96 -13.70 -2.92 -6.37
C LEU A 96 -12.83 -2.05 -5.45
N VAL A 97 -11.51 -2.28 -5.44
CA VAL A 97 -10.59 -1.48 -4.63
C VAL A 97 -10.59 -0.03 -5.08
N PHE A 98 -10.60 0.20 -6.40
CA PHE A 98 -10.71 1.56 -6.95
C PHE A 98 -11.99 2.28 -6.52
N LEU A 99 -13.14 1.60 -6.53
CA LEU A 99 -14.41 2.20 -6.12
C LEU A 99 -14.44 2.51 -4.62
N VAL A 100 -13.87 1.64 -3.80
CA VAL A 100 -13.73 1.87 -2.35
C VAL A 100 -12.80 3.03 -2.07
N ASP A 101 -11.65 3.11 -2.76
CA ASP A 101 -10.72 4.23 -2.65
C ASP A 101 -11.38 5.56 -3.04
N LEU A 102 -12.10 5.57 -4.17
CA LEU A 102 -12.86 6.75 -4.62
C LEU A 102 -13.91 7.18 -3.60
N PHE A 103 -14.65 6.23 -3.02
CA PHE A 103 -15.62 6.52 -1.98
C PHE A 103 -14.96 7.20 -0.78
N TYR A 104 -13.89 6.61 -0.21
CA TYR A 104 -13.23 7.18 0.97
C TYR A 104 -12.53 8.50 0.67
N LYS A 105 -12.00 8.68 -0.54
CA LYS A 105 -11.39 9.93 -1.00
C LYS A 105 -12.38 11.11 -0.98
N ILE A 106 -13.67 10.85 -1.17
CA ILE A 106 -14.73 11.87 -1.10
C ILE A 106 -15.34 11.93 0.30
N PHE A 107 -15.60 10.78 0.91
CA PHE A 107 -16.30 10.67 2.19
C PHE A 107 -15.49 11.25 3.35
N ILE A 108 -14.20 10.96 3.44
CA ILE A 108 -13.33 11.45 4.53
C ILE A 108 -13.29 12.99 4.57
N PRO A 109 -12.96 13.73 3.49
CA PRO A 109 -12.94 15.18 3.55
C PRO A 109 -14.33 15.76 3.80
N PHE A 110 -15.39 15.16 3.26
CA PHE A 110 -16.76 15.58 3.55
C PHE A 110 -17.07 15.54 5.07
N VAL A 111 -16.76 14.42 5.73
CA VAL A 111 -16.96 14.25 7.18
C VAL A 111 -16.09 15.23 7.97
N VAL A 112 -14.81 15.38 7.60
CA VAL A 112 -13.89 16.29 8.28
C VAL A 112 -14.33 17.74 8.14
N ILE A 113 -14.76 18.18 6.95
CA ILE A 113 -15.30 19.53 6.73
C ILE A 113 -16.56 19.75 7.56
N GLY A 114 -17.47 18.77 7.58
CA GLY A 114 -18.68 18.83 8.41
C GLY A 114 -18.35 18.97 9.90
N LEU A 115 -17.38 18.20 10.40
CA LEU A 115 -16.92 18.29 11.78
C LEU A 115 -16.29 19.66 12.09
N VAL A 116 -15.42 20.16 11.21
CA VAL A 116 -14.80 21.48 11.38
C VAL A 116 -15.86 22.58 11.39
N LEU A 117 -16.82 22.53 10.47
CA LEU A 117 -17.93 23.49 10.42
C LEU A 117 -18.76 23.45 11.70
N GLN A 118 -19.09 22.25 12.20
CA GLN A 118 -19.82 22.05 13.45
C GLN A 118 -19.08 22.70 14.63
N VAL A 119 -17.76 22.47 14.73
CA VAL A 119 -16.92 23.06 15.77
C VAL A 119 -16.91 24.59 15.65
N LEU A 120 -16.74 25.14 14.45
CA LEU A 120 -16.73 26.59 14.23
C LEU A 120 -18.07 27.24 14.58
N LEU A 121 -19.19 26.63 14.20
CA LEU A 121 -20.53 27.12 14.56
C LEU A 121 -20.76 27.07 16.07
N HIS A 122 -20.26 26.03 16.74
CA HIS A 122 -20.34 25.93 18.19
C HIS A 122 -19.52 27.02 18.88
N LEU A 123 -18.28 27.25 18.43
CA LEU A 123 -17.43 28.33 18.95
C LEU A 123 -18.03 29.72 18.71
N TYR A 124 -18.62 29.94 17.53
CA TYR A 124 -19.33 31.18 17.21
C TYR A 124 -20.52 31.42 18.14
N ARG A 125 -21.34 30.39 18.41
CA ARG A 125 -22.44 30.51 19.38
C ARG A 125 -21.94 30.84 20.78
N ALA A 126 -20.91 30.13 21.24
CA ALA A 126 -20.32 30.36 22.56
C ALA A 126 -19.73 31.77 22.71
N SER A 127 -19.11 32.32 21.66
CA SER A 127 -18.53 33.68 21.69
C SER A 127 -19.57 34.79 21.52
N ALA A 128 -20.67 34.53 20.79
CA ALA A 128 -21.76 35.48 20.58
C ALA A 128 -22.71 35.64 21.80
N GLY A 129 -22.43 34.98 22.93
CA GLY A 129 -23.11 35.24 24.21
C GLY A 129 -24.59 34.85 24.26
N ARG A 130 -24.98 33.72 23.64
CA ARG A 130 -26.23 32.99 23.94
C ARG A 130 -25.99 31.50 24.11
#